data_AF-A0A7J4EXJ2-F1
#
_entry.id   AF-A0A7J4EXJ2-F1
#
_cell.length_a   1.000
_cell.length_b   1.000
_cell.length_c   1.000
_cell.angle_alpha   90.00
_cell.angle_beta   90.00
_cell.angle_gamma   90.00
#
_symmetry.space_group_name_H-M   'P 1'
#
loop_
_entity.id
_entity.type
_entity.pdbx_description
1 polymer ?
#
loop_
_entity_poly.entity_id
_entity_poly.type
_entity_poly.pdbx_seq_one_letter_code
_entity_poly.pdbx_strand_id
1 'polypeptide(L)'
;AEGLLSQLGFTRFKFKVDEKRSKYYVPDSQTEVYAYHPKLGDWLEVATFGMYSPIALSEYNIDVPVMNLGLGVERLAMILYNYDDVRKMVYPQLYDVNLSDRDIAYMLHIDKVPVTDELYKLALDLREVCIENRDKLAPCKVILEREIEFYSVKKSIRITIYEREEGKRLLGPSVLNEVYVYDGNIIGVPESDESIKEEYRKLLENTRRYGLSTGIRYIDALSFKVAYKIEEALVSNMDHLKIKVPIVRNLGDVNLRLEDVALKYIVSKGKVIDVRGPVFLNVEVDIS
;
A
#
# COMPACT_ATOMS: atom_id res chain seq x y z
N ALA A 1 13.66 1.13 -40.99
CA ALA A 1 13.89 0.35 -39.75
C ALA A 1 14.73 1.14 -38.75
N GLU A 2 15.99 1.44 -39.05
CA GLU A 2 16.91 2.18 -38.16
C GLU A 2 16.31 3.47 -37.60
N GLY A 3 15.85 4.40 -38.46
CA GLY A 3 15.28 5.67 -38.00
C GLY A 3 14.05 5.55 -37.09
N LEU A 4 13.31 4.45 -37.18
CA LEU A 4 12.17 4.19 -36.30
C LEU A 4 12.61 3.59 -34.96
N LEU A 5 13.54 2.64 -34.99
CA LEU A 5 14.08 2.02 -33.77
C LEU A 5 14.93 2.99 -32.96
N SER A 6 15.70 3.87 -33.62
CA SER A 6 16.55 4.85 -32.94
C SER A 6 15.74 5.89 -32.16
N GLN A 7 14.57 6.31 -32.67
CA GLN A 7 13.64 7.19 -31.96
C GLN A 7 13.12 6.58 -30.64
N LEU A 8 13.09 5.25 -30.56
CA LEU A 8 12.66 4.50 -29.38
C LEU A 8 13.83 4.12 -28.47
N GLY A 9 15.04 4.65 -28.72
CA GLY A 9 16.23 4.42 -27.90
C GLY A 9 16.99 3.13 -28.20
N PHE A 10 16.64 2.40 -29.27
CA PHE A 10 17.36 1.19 -29.65
C PHE A 10 18.65 1.53 -30.39
N THR A 11 19.78 1.09 -29.82
CA THR A 11 21.12 1.27 -30.40
C THR A 11 21.71 -0.02 -30.96
N ARG A 12 21.09 -1.17 -30.66
CA ARG A 12 21.58 -2.51 -31.04
C ARG A 12 20.50 -3.26 -31.80
N PHE A 13 20.58 -3.21 -33.13
CA PHE A 13 19.75 -4.01 -34.03
C PHE A 13 20.61 -4.65 -35.12
N LYS A 14 20.12 -5.76 -35.68
CA LYS A 14 20.77 -6.50 -36.77
C LYS A 14 19.73 -6.90 -37.81
N PHE A 15 20.17 -7.01 -39.06
CA PHE A 15 19.36 -7.45 -40.18
C PHE A 15 19.75 -8.87 -40.56
N LYS A 16 18.76 -9.74 -40.77
CA LYS A 16 18.97 -11.11 -41.27
C LYS A 16 18.02 -11.33 -42.45
N VAL A 17 18.50 -11.92 -43.54
CA VAL A 17 17.61 -12.33 -44.64
C VAL A 17 16.67 -13.43 -44.15
N ASP A 18 15.38 -13.29 -44.42
CA ASP A 18 14.36 -14.25 -44.01
C ASP A 18 14.42 -15.50 -44.89
N GLU A 19 14.38 -16.67 -44.26
CA GLU A 19 14.41 -17.98 -44.94
C GLU A 19 13.06 -18.33 -45.58
N LYS A 20 11.95 -17.75 -45.12
CA LYS A 20 10.59 -18.06 -45.60
C LYS A 20 10.34 -17.68 -47.06
N ARG A 21 11.08 -16.68 -47.58
CA ARG A 21 11.01 -16.20 -48.98
C ARG A 21 9.57 -16.09 -49.49
N SER A 22 8.78 -15.28 -48.82
CA SER A 22 7.34 -15.17 -49.08
C SER A 22 7.08 -14.65 -50.50
N LYS A 23 6.15 -15.29 -51.23
CA LYS A 23 5.88 -15.00 -52.65
C LYS A 23 5.39 -13.57 -52.93
N TYR A 24 4.86 -12.88 -51.93
CA TYR A 24 4.40 -11.50 -52.06
C TYR A 24 5.54 -10.48 -52.01
N TYR A 25 6.76 -10.89 -51.64
CA TYR A 25 7.97 -10.07 -51.75
C TYR A 25 8.84 -10.52 -52.93
N VAL A 26 9.67 -9.60 -53.44
CA VAL A 26 10.73 -9.90 -54.39
C VAL A 26 11.71 -10.89 -53.74
N PRO A 27 12.19 -11.92 -54.47
CA PRO A 27 13.22 -12.83 -53.98
C PRO A 27 14.40 -12.08 -53.36
N ASP A 28 14.87 -12.57 -52.21
CA ASP A 28 16.00 -12.02 -51.43
C ASP A 28 15.81 -10.58 -50.91
N SER A 29 14.62 -9.99 -51.04
CA SER A 29 14.30 -8.68 -50.44
C SER A 29 13.75 -8.75 -49.01
N GLN A 30 13.20 -9.90 -48.61
CA GLN A 30 12.59 -10.10 -47.30
C GLN A 30 13.68 -10.17 -46.21
N THR A 31 13.63 -9.22 -45.28
CA THR A 31 14.64 -9.05 -44.23
C THR A 31 13.98 -8.95 -42.86
N GLU A 32 14.39 -9.81 -41.93
CA GLU A 32 14.07 -9.76 -40.51
C GLU A 32 14.98 -8.74 -39.80
N VAL A 33 14.38 -7.95 -38.92
CA VAL A 33 15.05 -6.96 -38.09
C VAL A 33 15.00 -7.44 -36.65
N TYR A 34 16.16 -7.68 -36.06
CA TYR A 34 16.28 -8.09 -34.66
C TYR A 34 16.76 -6.94 -33.80
N ALA A 35 16.21 -6.80 -32.60
CA ALA A 35 16.68 -5.88 -31.56
C ALA A 35 17.08 -6.67 -30.30
N TYR A 36 18.05 -6.15 -29.56
CA TYR A 36 18.54 -6.80 -28.35
C TYR A 36 17.62 -6.57 -27.15
N HIS A 37 17.18 -7.65 -26.49
CA HIS A 37 16.38 -7.59 -25.27
C HIS A 37 17.28 -7.73 -24.02
N PRO A 38 17.41 -6.70 -23.17
CA PRO A 38 18.37 -6.70 -22.08
C PRO A 38 18.07 -7.75 -20.99
N LYS A 39 16.81 -7.90 -20.56
CA LYS A 39 16.43 -8.91 -19.53
C LYS A 39 16.49 -10.36 -20.00
N LEU A 40 16.15 -10.66 -21.25
CA LEU A 40 16.29 -12.01 -21.81
C LEU A 40 17.73 -12.33 -22.19
N GLY A 41 18.57 -11.32 -22.39
CA GLY A 41 19.95 -11.48 -22.85
C GLY A 41 20.06 -11.92 -24.32
N ASP A 42 18.97 -11.85 -25.09
CA ASP A 42 18.84 -12.43 -26.43
C ASP A 42 18.34 -11.41 -27.48
N TRP A 43 18.43 -11.78 -28.75
CA TRP A 43 17.96 -11.01 -29.89
C TRP A 43 16.53 -11.40 -30.27
N LEU A 44 15.60 -10.47 -30.15
CA LEU A 44 14.21 -10.67 -30.54
C LEU A 44 13.96 -10.03 -31.91
N GLU A 45 13.31 -10.77 -32.81
CA GLU A 45 12.83 -10.21 -34.08
C GLU A 45 11.73 -9.17 -33.79
N VAL A 46 11.92 -7.91 -34.15
CA VAL A 46 10.97 -6.82 -33.86
C VAL A 46 10.23 -6.32 -35.09
N ALA A 47 10.82 -6.48 -36.28
CA ALA A 47 10.21 -6.04 -37.52
C ALA A 47 10.64 -6.93 -38.68
N THR A 48 9.87 -6.89 -39.76
CA THR A 48 10.18 -7.54 -41.03
C THR A 48 9.85 -6.56 -42.14
N PHE A 49 10.73 -6.41 -43.12
CA PHE A 49 10.47 -5.58 -44.29
C PHE A 49 10.83 -6.30 -45.58
N GLY A 50 10.31 -5.80 -46.70
CA GLY A 50 10.61 -6.31 -48.04
C GLY A 50 10.03 -5.42 -49.13
N MET A 51 10.46 -5.69 -50.37
CA MET A 51 9.92 -5.03 -51.56
C MET A 51 8.82 -5.90 -52.14
N TYR A 52 7.61 -5.38 -52.37
CA TYR A 52 6.53 -6.18 -52.95
C TYR A 52 6.89 -6.70 -54.34
N SER A 53 6.51 -7.95 -54.61
CA SER A 53 6.74 -8.59 -55.92
C SER A 53 5.99 -7.84 -57.02
N PRO A 54 6.63 -7.53 -58.18
CA PRO A 54 5.94 -6.92 -59.32
C PRO A 54 4.70 -7.69 -59.78
N ILE A 55 4.71 -9.03 -59.64
CA ILE A 55 3.56 -9.89 -59.95
C ILE A 55 2.39 -9.59 -59.00
N ALA A 56 2.67 -9.39 -57.71
CA ALA A 56 1.63 -9.05 -56.74
C ALA A 56 1.12 -7.61 -56.96
N LEU A 57 2.01 -6.67 -57.28
CA LEU A 57 1.64 -5.27 -57.53
C LEU A 57 0.78 -5.10 -58.80
N SER A 58 1.05 -5.88 -59.85
CA SER A 58 0.26 -5.82 -61.09
C SER A 58 -1.20 -6.23 -60.90
N GLU A 59 -1.50 -7.13 -59.97
CA GLU A 59 -2.88 -7.51 -59.63
C GLU A 59 -3.69 -6.33 -59.06
N TYR A 60 -3.02 -5.30 -58.56
CA TYR A 60 -3.63 -4.08 -58.01
C TYR A 60 -3.40 -2.84 -58.89
N ASN A 61 -2.94 -3.01 -60.13
CA ASN A 61 -2.60 -1.92 -61.07
C ASN A 61 -1.57 -0.91 -60.50
N ILE A 62 -0.58 -1.40 -59.74
CA ILE A 62 0.52 -0.58 -59.22
C ILE A 62 1.77 -0.82 -60.07
N ASP A 63 2.24 0.21 -60.76
CA ASP A 63 3.37 0.16 -61.71
C ASP A 63 4.71 0.67 -61.13
N VAL A 64 4.72 1.01 -59.84
CA VAL A 64 5.90 1.50 -59.12
C VAL A 64 6.32 0.53 -58.00
N PRO A 65 7.63 0.43 -57.68
CA PRO A 65 8.09 -0.42 -56.59
C PRO A 65 7.65 0.13 -55.23
N VAL A 66 7.19 -0.76 -54.35
CA VAL A 66 6.70 -0.42 -53.01
C VAL A 66 7.45 -1.22 -51.94
N MET A 67 7.97 -0.52 -50.93
CA MET A 67 8.60 -1.12 -49.75
C MET A 67 7.60 -1.18 -48.60
N ASN A 68 7.46 -2.35 -47.98
CA ASN A 68 6.67 -2.52 -46.77
C ASN A 68 7.57 -2.86 -45.59
N LEU A 69 7.30 -2.23 -44.44
CA LEU A 69 7.93 -2.54 -43.15
C LEU A 69 6.83 -2.75 -42.13
N GLY A 70 6.73 -3.98 -41.62
CA GLY A 70 5.86 -4.34 -40.51
C GLY A 70 6.65 -4.45 -39.21
N LEU A 71 6.14 -3.87 -38.13
CA LEU A 71 6.73 -3.94 -36.79
C LEU A 71 5.74 -4.56 -35.81
N GLY A 72 6.22 -5.51 -34.99
CA GLY A 72 5.42 -6.10 -33.91
C GLY A 72 5.44 -5.19 -32.69
N VAL A 73 4.34 -4.47 -32.44
CA VAL A 73 4.22 -3.52 -31.33
C VAL A 73 4.45 -4.21 -29.99
N GLU A 74 3.90 -5.40 -29.80
CA GLU A 74 4.03 -6.18 -28.57
C GLU A 74 5.48 -6.56 -28.28
N ARG A 75 6.23 -6.98 -29.30
CA ARG A 75 7.65 -7.37 -29.15
C ARG A 75 8.52 -6.17 -28.80
N LEU A 76 8.23 -5.01 -29.39
CA LEU A 76 8.91 -3.76 -29.07
C LEU A 76 8.59 -3.31 -27.64
N ALA A 77 7.32 -3.35 -27.25
CA ALA A 77 6.87 -3.01 -25.90
C ALA A 77 7.49 -3.94 -24.84
N MET A 78 7.63 -5.24 -25.14
CA MET A 78 8.33 -6.17 -24.27
C MET A 78 9.75 -5.72 -23.97
N ILE A 79 10.51 -5.29 -24.98
CA ILE A 79 11.88 -4.81 -24.78
C ILE A 79 11.90 -3.49 -23.99
N LEU A 80 11.05 -2.53 -24.37
CA LEU A 80 11.00 -1.20 -23.74
C LEU A 80 10.60 -1.25 -22.27
N TYR A 81 9.59 -2.03 -21.93
CA TYR A 81 9.06 -2.17 -20.58
C TYR A 81 9.60 -3.39 -19.84
N ASN A 82 10.57 -4.09 -20.44
CA ASN A 82 11.30 -5.18 -19.84
C ASN A 82 10.42 -6.38 -19.41
N TYR A 83 9.42 -6.72 -20.23
CA TYR A 83 8.56 -7.89 -20.06
C TYR A 83 9.12 -9.11 -20.80
N ASP A 84 9.08 -10.25 -20.13
CA ASP A 84 9.52 -11.56 -20.63
C ASP A 84 8.37 -12.42 -21.17
N ASP A 85 7.11 -12.05 -20.91
CA ASP A 85 5.91 -12.74 -21.40
C ASP A 85 4.88 -11.74 -21.93
N VAL A 86 4.55 -11.87 -23.22
CA VAL A 86 3.55 -11.01 -23.90
C VAL A 86 2.18 -11.08 -23.24
N ARG A 87 1.79 -12.24 -22.69
CA ARG A 87 0.47 -12.42 -22.07
C ARG A 87 0.36 -11.61 -20.78
N LYS A 88 1.43 -11.59 -19.98
CA LYS A 88 1.51 -10.79 -18.75
C LYS A 88 1.59 -9.29 -19.04
N MET A 89 2.23 -8.92 -20.14
CA MET A 89 2.32 -7.51 -20.56
C MET A 89 0.97 -6.99 -21.08
N VAL A 90 0.29 -7.75 -21.94
CA VAL A 90 -0.97 -7.34 -22.57
C VAL A 90 -2.17 -7.53 -21.64
N TYR A 91 -2.16 -8.56 -20.79
CA TYR A 91 -3.26 -8.90 -19.88
C TYR A 91 -2.82 -9.02 -18.41
N PRO A 92 -2.15 -8.00 -17.83
CA PRO A 92 -1.60 -8.08 -16.46
C PRO A 92 -2.64 -8.42 -15.40
N GLN A 93 -3.88 -7.94 -15.56
CA GLN A 93 -5.00 -8.17 -14.64
C GLN A 93 -5.39 -9.64 -14.48
N LEU A 94 -5.02 -10.51 -15.43
CA LEU A 94 -5.30 -11.96 -15.35
C LEU A 94 -4.20 -12.74 -14.62
N TYR A 95 -3.07 -12.09 -14.30
CA TYR A 95 -1.90 -12.75 -13.74
C TYR A 95 -1.39 -12.06 -12.47
N ASP A 96 -0.93 -10.82 -12.60
CA ASP A 96 -0.13 -10.11 -11.60
C ASP A 96 -0.85 -8.82 -11.19
N VAL A 97 -1.76 -8.91 -10.22
CA VAL A 97 -2.19 -7.74 -9.47
C VAL A 97 -1.14 -7.49 -8.40
N ASN A 98 -0.35 -6.43 -8.55
CA ASN A 98 0.64 -6.01 -7.57
C ASN A 98 0.18 -4.70 -6.93
N LEU A 99 -0.11 -4.75 -5.63
CA LEU A 99 -0.32 -3.55 -4.82
C LEU A 99 1.04 -3.05 -4.35
N SER A 100 1.30 -1.76 -4.55
CA SER A 100 2.45 -1.09 -3.96
C SER A 100 2.24 -0.86 -2.47
N ASP A 101 3.32 -0.59 -1.74
CA ASP A 101 3.23 -0.22 -0.32
C ASP A 101 2.32 1.00 -0.11
N ARG A 102 2.26 1.91 -1.09
CA ARG A 102 1.37 3.08 -1.09
C ARG A 102 -0.09 2.68 -1.24
N ASP A 103 -0.40 1.73 -2.11
CA ASP A 103 -1.78 1.24 -2.28
C ASP A 103 -2.27 0.56 -1.00
N ILE A 104 -1.42 -0.27 -0.39
CA ILE A 104 -1.73 -0.95 0.89
C ILE A 104 -1.93 0.06 2.02
N ALA A 105 -1.06 1.08 2.12
CA ALA A 105 -1.19 2.12 3.14
C ALA A 105 -2.49 2.93 2.97
N TYR A 106 -2.89 3.23 1.73
CA TYR A 106 -4.13 3.94 1.44
C TYR A 106 -5.40 3.12 1.74
N MET A 107 -5.28 1.79 1.68
CA MET A 107 -6.36 0.85 2.02
C MET A 107 -6.45 0.53 3.53
N LEU A 108 -5.60 1.14 4.35
CA LEU A 108 -5.61 0.99 5.80
C LEU A 108 -6.30 2.20 6.46
N HIS A 109 -7.39 1.94 7.17
CA HIS A 109 -8.28 2.96 7.71
C HIS A 109 -8.44 2.83 9.23
N ILE A 110 -8.82 3.93 9.89
CA ILE A 110 -9.35 3.88 11.25
C ILE A 110 -10.79 3.34 11.17
N ASP A 111 -11.09 2.27 11.91
CA ASP A 111 -12.39 1.57 11.81
C ASP A 111 -13.53 2.38 12.44
N LYS A 112 -13.36 2.81 13.68
CA LYS A 112 -14.37 3.56 14.44
C LYS A 112 -13.92 5.00 14.67
N VAL A 113 -14.65 5.95 14.09
CA VAL A 113 -14.43 7.39 14.24
C VAL A 113 -15.77 8.01 14.64
N PRO A 114 -15.81 8.92 15.63
CA PRO A 114 -17.04 9.63 15.97
C PRO A 114 -17.56 10.45 14.78
N VAL A 115 -18.87 10.52 14.63
CA VAL A 115 -19.54 11.26 13.55
C VAL A 115 -19.63 12.75 13.87
N THR A 116 -19.77 13.10 15.14
CA THR A 116 -19.89 14.48 15.60
C THR A 116 -18.54 15.19 15.75
N ASP A 117 -18.47 16.44 15.29
CA ASP A 117 -17.25 17.27 15.36
C ASP A 117 -16.75 17.49 16.79
N GLU A 118 -17.68 17.57 17.75
CA GLU A 118 -17.36 17.77 19.17
C GLU A 118 -16.63 16.55 19.76
N LEU A 119 -17.12 15.35 19.47
CA LEU A 119 -16.46 14.11 19.91
C LEU A 119 -15.20 13.82 19.09
N TYR A 120 -15.12 14.27 17.84
CA TYR A 120 -13.88 14.25 17.08
C TYR A 120 -12.80 15.10 17.76
N LYS A 121 -13.13 16.32 18.18
CA LYS A 121 -12.22 17.19 18.96
C LYS A 121 -11.86 16.56 20.32
N LEU A 122 -12.84 15.95 21.00
CA LEU A 122 -12.59 15.22 22.25
C LEU A 122 -11.58 14.09 22.05
N ALA A 123 -11.62 13.38 20.92
CA ALA A 123 -10.65 12.34 20.60
C ALA A 123 -9.23 12.91 20.44
N LEU A 124 -9.09 14.09 19.80
CA LEU A 124 -7.82 14.77 19.66
C LEU A 124 -7.28 15.26 21.01
N ASP A 125 -8.13 15.86 21.85
CA ASP A 125 -7.77 16.28 23.21
C ASP A 125 -7.34 15.08 24.06
N LEU A 126 -8.10 13.97 23.98
CA LEU A 126 -7.78 12.73 24.69
C LEU A 126 -6.43 12.16 24.27
N ARG A 127 -6.11 12.22 22.97
CA ARG A 127 -4.81 11.81 22.45
C ARG A 127 -3.69 12.61 23.09
N GLU A 128 -3.78 13.95 23.09
CA GLU A 128 -2.72 14.80 23.66
C GLU A 128 -2.54 14.51 25.16
N VAL A 129 -3.64 14.43 25.91
CA VAL A 129 -3.62 14.08 27.34
C VAL A 129 -2.95 12.72 27.59
N CYS A 130 -3.24 11.72 26.75
CA CYS A 130 -2.60 10.41 26.83
C CYS A 130 -1.09 10.48 26.57
N ILE A 131 -0.67 11.22 25.55
CA ILE A 131 0.74 11.36 25.18
C ILE A 131 1.54 12.07 26.28
N GLU A 132 1.03 13.21 26.76
CA GLU A 132 1.69 14.02 27.80
C GLU A 132 1.86 13.27 29.12
N ASN A 133 0.92 12.39 29.46
CA ASN A 133 0.90 11.69 30.74
C ASN A 133 1.35 10.23 30.64
N ARG A 134 1.80 9.75 29.47
CA ARG A 134 2.07 8.33 29.20
C ARG A 134 3.01 7.68 30.23
N ASP A 135 4.00 8.43 30.69
CA ASP A 135 5.09 7.96 31.55
C ASP A 135 4.82 8.12 33.05
N LYS A 136 3.61 8.58 33.43
CA LYS A 136 3.23 8.78 34.83
C LYS A 136 3.24 7.45 35.58
N LEU A 137 4.02 7.36 36.66
CA LEU A 137 4.16 6.14 37.46
C LEU A 137 2.84 5.75 38.13
N ALA A 138 2.49 4.48 38.03
CA ALA A 138 1.30 3.90 38.65
C ALA A 138 1.54 3.58 40.15
N PRO A 139 0.49 3.66 41.00
CA PRO A 139 -0.92 3.87 40.67
C PRO A 139 -1.21 5.33 40.31
N CYS A 140 -1.86 5.57 39.17
CA CYS A 140 -2.10 6.91 38.69
C CYS A 140 -3.46 7.03 37.99
N LYS A 141 -3.98 8.26 37.98
CA LYS A 141 -5.18 8.66 37.26
C LYS A 141 -4.92 9.99 36.56
N VAL A 142 -5.55 10.15 35.40
CA VAL A 142 -5.59 11.39 34.61
C VAL A 142 -7.03 11.58 34.18
N ILE A 143 -7.55 12.80 34.35
CA ILE A 143 -8.94 13.13 34.10
C ILE A 143 -8.99 14.17 32.98
N LEU A 144 -9.86 13.94 32.00
CA LEU A 144 -10.24 14.89 30.97
C LEU A 144 -11.75 15.12 31.07
N GLU A 145 -12.15 16.36 31.34
CA GLU A 145 -13.56 16.77 31.39
C GLU A 145 -13.88 17.72 30.25
N ARG A 146 -15.02 17.48 29.59
CA ARG A 146 -15.55 18.35 28.54
C ARG A 146 -17.07 18.41 28.63
N GLU A 147 -17.61 19.60 28.43
CA GLU A 147 -19.02 19.77 28.07
C GLU A 147 -19.15 19.70 26.56
N ILE A 148 -20.14 18.95 26.08
CA ILE A 148 -20.51 18.84 24.67
C ILE A 148 -21.99 19.15 24.49
N GLU A 149 -22.39 19.52 23.29
CA GLU A 149 -23.79 19.74 22.91
C GLU A 149 -24.26 18.60 22.00
N PHE A 150 -24.96 17.63 22.59
CA PHE A 150 -25.48 16.49 21.85
C PHE A 150 -26.97 16.69 21.57
N TYR A 151 -27.34 16.94 20.30
CA TYR A 151 -28.72 17.23 19.87
C TYR A 151 -29.42 18.30 20.73
N SER A 152 -28.74 19.42 20.99
CA SER A 152 -29.24 20.55 21.80
C SER A 152 -29.42 20.26 23.29
N VAL A 153 -28.84 19.16 23.78
CA VAL A 153 -28.72 18.87 25.22
C VAL A 153 -27.25 18.96 25.60
N LYS A 154 -26.96 19.78 26.61
CA LYS A 154 -25.62 19.82 27.18
C LYS A 154 -25.35 18.54 27.97
N LYS A 155 -24.23 17.91 27.67
CA LYS A 155 -23.73 16.73 28.36
C LYS A 155 -22.32 16.99 28.86
N SER A 156 -22.06 16.63 30.11
CA SER A 156 -20.73 16.65 30.69
C SER A 156 -20.13 15.26 30.63
N ILE A 157 -19.00 15.14 29.95
CA ILE A 157 -18.24 13.90 29.79
C ILE A 157 -16.99 14.01 30.65
N ARG A 158 -16.83 13.05 31.58
CA ARG A 158 -15.62 12.87 32.37
C ARG A 158 -14.94 11.58 31.95
N ILE A 159 -13.77 11.69 31.32
CA ILE A 159 -12.91 10.56 30.94
C ILE A 159 -11.80 10.41 31.97
N THR A 160 -11.72 9.25 32.62
CA THR A 160 -10.65 8.89 33.55
C THR A 160 -9.77 7.80 32.95
N ILE A 161 -8.52 8.14 32.66
CA ILE A 161 -7.48 7.18 32.25
C ILE A 161 -6.72 6.76 33.50
N TYR A 162 -6.47 5.46 33.69
CA TYR A 162 -5.84 4.98 34.91
C TYR A 162 -4.97 3.73 34.75
N GLU A 163 -4.01 3.58 35.64
CA GLU A 163 -3.28 2.34 35.90
C GLU A 163 -3.21 2.11 37.42
N ARG A 164 -3.53 0.89 37.86
CA ARG A 164 -3.63 0.54 39.29
C ARG A 164 -2.42 -0.25 39.78
N GLU A 165 -1.76 -0.99 38.90
CA GLU A 165 -0.65 -1.85 39.28
C GLU A 165 0.62 -1.04 39.55
N GLU A 166 1.16 -1.16 40.76
CA GLU A 166 2.40 -0.47 41.15
C GLU A 166 3.59 -0.91 40.28
N GLY A 167 4.50 0.01 40.01
CA GLY A 167 5.70 -0.24 39.19
C GLY A 167 5.47 -0.21 37.68
N LYS A 168 4.23 0.04 37.23
CA LYS A 168 3.91 0.33 35.82
C LYS A 168 3.84 1.84 35.54
N ARG A 169 3.66 2.18 34.27
CA ARG A 169 3.36 3.54 33.78
C ARG A 169 1.88 3.62 33.37
N LEU A 170 1.34 4.83 33.21
CA LEU A 170 -0.05 5.06 32.81
C LEU A 170 -0.42 4.30 31.53
N LEU A 171 0.48 4.29 30.54
CA LEU A 171 0.31 3.60 29.27
C LEU A 171 1.47 2.62 29.03
N GLY A 172 1.17 1.55 28.30
CA GLY A 172 2.15 0.57 27.88
C GLY A 172 3.15 1.13 26.86
N PRO A 173 4.34 0.50 26.74
CA PRO A 173 5.43 1.04 25.93
C PRO A 173 5.12 1.07 24.43
N SER A 174 4.14 0.30 23.96
CA SER A 174 3.77 0.24 22.53
C SER A 174 2.69 1.23 22.13
N VAL A 175 2.21 2.09 23.05
CA VAL A 175 1.10 3.01 22.78
C VAL A 175 1.39 4.02 21.66
N LEU A 176 2.67 4.36 21.46
CA LEU A 176 3.11 5.26 20.38
C LEU A 176 3.68 4.53 19.16
N ASN A 177 3.52 3.21 19.07
CA ASN A 177 3.90 2.50 17.85
C ASN A 177 3.13 3.08 16.67
N GLU A 178 3.86 3.40 15.61
CA GLU A 178 3.33 3.91 14.35
C GLU A 178 3.25 2.78 13.34
N VAL A 179 2.19 2.76 12.53
CA VAL A 179 2.00 1.71 11.53
C VAL A 179 2.69 2.10 10.22
N TYR A 180 3.52 1.19 9.72
CA TYR A 180 4.24 1.32 8.46
C TYR A 180 3.82 0.21 7.50
N VAL A 181 3.99 0.48 6.20
CA VAL A 181 3.97 -0.54 5.16
C VAL A 181 5.35 -0.65 4.53
N TYR A 182 5.90 -1.86 4.48
CA TYR A 182 7.21 -2.11 3.88
C TYR A 182 7.28 -3.48 3.22
N ASP A 183 7.60 -3.50 1.93
CA ASP A 183 7.68 -4.72 1.10
C ASP A 183 6.39 -5.56 1.20
N GLY A 184 5.24 -4.90 1.13
CA GLY A 184 3.92 -5.51 1.24
C GLY A 184 3.53 -5.97 2.64
N ASN A 185 4.36 -5.76 3.66
CA ASN A 185 4.05 -6.09 5.06
C ASN A 185 3.52 -4.86 5.79
N ILE A 186 2.57 -5.06 6.71
CA ILE A 186 2.10 -4.01 7.62
C ILE A 186 2.75 -4.23 8.98
N ILE A 187 3.47 -3.25 9.50
CA ILE A 187 4.33 -3.41 10.68
C ILE A 187 4.06 -2.27 11.67
N GLY A 188 3.81 -2.61 12.92
CA GLY A 188 3.76 -1.64 14.02
C GLY A 188 5.17 -1.36 14.55
N VAL A 189 5.71 -0.19 14.21
CA VAL A 189 7.08 0.21 14.51
C VAL A 189 7.11 1.04 15.80
N PRO A 190 7.84 0.62 16.84
CA PRO A 190 8.00 1.41 18.06
C PRO A 190 8.96 2.59 17.86
N GLU A 191 8.86 3.60 18.74
CA GLU A 191 9.79 4.74 18.77
C GLU A 191 11.21 4.33 19.19
N SER A 192 11.35 3.31 20.05
CA SER A 192 12.65 2.85 20.57
C SER A 192 12.88 1.35 20.36
N ASP A 193 14.17 0.97 20.29
CA ASP A 193 14.62 -0.41 20.05
C ASP A 193 14.90 -1.22 21.33
N GLU A 194 14.66 -0.63 22.50
CA GLU A 194 15.06 -1.19 23.80
C GLU A 194 14.40 -2.55 24.12
N SER A 195 13.22 -2.82 23.56
CA SER A 195 12.43 -4.04 23.84
C SER A 195 12.30 -4.99 22.64
N ILE A 196 13.07 -4.76 21.58
CA ILE A 196 12.95 -5.47 20.31
C ILE A 196 13.92 -6.64 20.28
N LYS A 197 13.42 -7.84 19.96
CA LYS A 197 14.27 -9.02 19.74
C LYS A 197 15.21 -8.80 18.55
N GLU A 198 16.44 -9.29 18.66
CA GLU A 198 17.49 -9.13 17.63
C GLU A 198 17.02 -9.52 16.22
N GLU A 199 16.23 -10.59 16.11
CA GLU A 199 15.70 -11.11 14.85
C GLU A 199 14.83 -10.11 14.08
N TYR A 200 14.17 -9.17 14.77
CA TYR A 200 13.30 -8.15 14.15
C TYR A 200 14.00 -6.81 13.94
N ARG A 201 15.18 -6.56 14.53
CA ARG A 201 15.86 -5.26 14.45
C ARG A 201 16.13 -4.84 13.01
N LYS A 202 16.67 -5.74 12.20
CA LYS A 202 16.97 -5.46 10.79
C LYS A 202 15.70 -5.14 9.98
N LEU A 203 14.59 -5.83 10.27
CA LEU A 203 13.31 -5.55 9.61
C LEU A 203 12.82 -4.14 9.98
N LEU A 204 12.85 -3.79 11.26
CA LEU A 204 12.38 -2.50 11.74
C LEU A 204 13.28 -1.33 11.32
N GLU A 205 14.59 -1.52 11.31
CA GLU A 205 15.54 -0.53 10.79
C GLU A 205 15.27 -0.24 9.30
N ASN A 206 15.10 -1.29 8.49
CA ASN A 206 14.73 -1.14 7.09
C ASN A 206 13.34 -0.50 6.92
N THR A 207 12.37 -0.86 7.76
CA THR A 207 11.01 -0.31 7.72
C THR A 207 11.03 1.18 8.03
N ARG A 208 11.80 1.64 9.03
CA ARG A 208 11.95 3.07 9.32
C ARG A 208 12.65 3.84 8.19
N ARG A 209 13.59 3.20 7.50
CA ARG A 209 14.41 3.86 6.47
C ARG A 209 13.75 3.90 5.09
N TYR A 210 13.05 2.82 4.72
CA TYR A 210 12.54 2.60 3.36
C TYR A 210 11.03 2.35 3.31
N GLY A 211 10.41 2.05 4.46
CA GLY A 211 8.97 1.84 4.55
C GLY A 211 8.18 3.13 4.44
N LEU A 212 6.91 2.99 4.10
CA LEU A 212 5.94 4.07 4.03
C LEU A 212 5.21 4.17 5.37
N SER A 213 5.37 5.30 6.07
CA SER A 213 4.54 5.58 7.24
C SER A 213 3.10 5.84 6.84
N THR A 214 2.15 5.33 7.62
CA THR A 214 0.72 5.67 7.53
C THR A 214 0.40 6.98 8.27
N GLY A 215 1.30 7.48 9.11
CA GLY A 215 1.07 8.61 10.00
C GLY A 215 0.14 8.30 11.18
N ILE A 216 -0.23 7.02 11.37
CA ILE A 216 -1.17 6.59 12.41
C ILE A 216 -0.41 5.83 13.49
N ARG A 217 -0.40 6.35 14.72
CA ARG A 217 0.03 5.63 15.92
C ARG A 217 -1.14 4.91 16.57
N TYR A 218 -0.84 3.91 17.40
CA TYR A 218 -1.88 3.18 18.12
C TYR A 218 -2.76 4.11 18.95
N ILE A 219 -2.18 5.09 19.66
CA ILE A 219 -2.95 6.05 20.44
C ILE A 219 -3.89 6.93 19.60
N ASP A 220 -3.50 7.25 18.36
CA ASP A 220 -4.33 8.08 17.46
C ASP A 220 -5.65 7.34 17.19
N ALA A 221 -5.55 6.10 16.70
CA ALA A 221 -6.70 5.27 16.38
C ALA A 221 -7.51 4.84 17.62
N LEU A 222 -6.85 4.57 18.74
CA LEU A 222 -7.51 4.23 20.01
C LEU A 222 -8.30 5.41 20.61
N SER A 223 -7.80 6.64 20.48
CA SER A 223 -8.51 7.82 20.98
C SER A 223 -9.82 8.04 20.23
N PHE A 224 -9.82 7.82 18.91
CA PHE A 224 -11.06 7.80 18.11
C PHE A 224 -12.01 6.67 18.51
N LYS A 225 -11.49 5.48 18.83
CA LYS A 225 -12.32 4.37 19.35
C LYS A 225 -13.03 4.74 20.64
N VAL A 226 -12.32 5.41 21.57
CA VAL A 226 -12.91 5.87 22.84
C VAL A 226 -14.01 6.89 22.57
N ALA A 227 -13.74 7.92 21.77
CA ALA A 227 -14.73 8.94 21.45
C ALA A 227 -15.96 8.37 20.72
N TYR A 228 -15.76 7.45 19.76
CA TYR A 228 -16.86 6.74 19.11
C TYR A 228 -17.70 5.93 20.11
N LYS A 229 -17.07 5.27 21.09
CA LYS A 229 -17.79 4.53 22.14
C LYS A 229 -18.60 5.44 23.06
N ILE A 230 -18.11 6.66 23.31
CA ILE A 230 -18.86 7.69 24.03
C ILE A 230 -20.07 8.13 23.20
N GLU A 231 -19.91 8.31 21.88
CA GLU A 231 -21.01 8.61 20.97
C GLU A 231 -22.09 7.51 20.99
N GLU A 232 -21.68 6.24 20.89
CA GLU A 232 -22.61 5.10 21.01
C GLU A 232 -23.32 5.10 22.37
N ALA A 233 -22.63 5.43 23.45
CA ALA A 233 -23.21 5.50 24.80
C ALA A 233 -24.25 6.62 24.92
N LEU A 234 -23.99 7.78 24.34
CA LEU A 234 -24.95 8.90 24.29
C LEU A 234 -26.23 8.51 23.55
N VAL A 235 -26.11 7.87 22.38
CA VAL A 235 -27.26 7.38 21.62
C VAL A 235 -28.03 6.29 22.38
N SER A 236 -27.31 5.47 23.14
CA SER A 236 -27.89 4.34 23.90
C SER A 236 -28.38 4.73 25.30
N ASN A 237 -28.34 6.01 25.69
CA ASN A 237 -28.65 6.50 27.04
C ASN A 237 -27.89 5.74 28.14
N MET A 238 -26.59 5.53 27.93
CA MET A 238 -25.69 4.96 28.94
C MET A 238 -24.87 6.06 29.60
N ASP A 239 -24.95 6.14 30.93
CA ASP A 239 -24.26 7.18 31.72
C ASP A 239 -22.84 6.77 32.13
N HIS A 240 -22.46 5.51 31.92
CA HIS A 240 -21.16 4.99 32.33
C HIS A 240 -20.66 3.89 31.40
N LEU A 241 -19.37 3.94 31.03
CA LEU A 241 -18.72 2.91 30.23
C LEU A 241 -17.25 2.69 30.64
N LYS A 242 -16.78 1.46 30.47
CA LYS A 242 -15.39 1.07 30.70
C LYS A 242 -14.79 0.48 29.43
N ILE A 243 -13.64 1.02 29.01
CA ILE A 243 -12.92 0.60 27.83
C ILE A 243 -11.53 0.13 28.28
N LYS A 244 -11.12 -1.05 27.82
CA LYS A 244 -9.81 -1.61 28.13
C LYS A 244 -9.16 -2.14 26.86
N VAL A 245 -7.90 -1.76 26.64
CA VAL A 245 -7.06 -2.25 25.56
C VAL A 245 -5.78 -2.82 26.16
N PRO A 246 -5.69 -4.14 26.34
CA PRO A 246 -4.55 -4.77 27.01
C PRO A 246 -3.35 -4.90 26.05
N ILE A 247 -3.11 -6.09 25.51
CA ILE A 247 -2.04 -6.36 24.55
C ILE A 247 -2.65 -6.41 23.15
N VAL A 248 -2.09 -5.62 22.25
CA VAL A 248 -2.44 -5.58 20.83
C VAL A 248 -1.86 -6.80 20.14
N ARG A 249 -2.68 -7.46 19.32
CA ARG A 249 -2.33 -8.65 18.53
C ARG A 249 -2.62 -8.50 17.04
N ASN A 250 -3.55 -7.61 16.69
CA ASN A 250 -3.99 -7.38 15.32
C ASN A 250 -4.44 -5.91 15.15
N LEU A 251 -4.73 -5.52 13.89
CA LEU A 251 -5.20 -4.19 13.54
C LEU A 251 -6.47 -3.76 14.28
N GLY A 252 -7.44 -4.67 14.45
CA GLY A 252 -8.72 -4.36 15.10
C GLY A 252 -8.59 -4.00 16.58
N ASP A 253 -7.58 -4.55 17.28
CA ASP A 253 -7.31 -4.21 18.68
C ASP A 253 -6.99 -2.72 18.84
N VAL A 254 -6.31 -2.12 17.86
CA VAL A 254 -5.94 -0.69 17.79
C VAL A 254 -6.90 0.14 16.95
N ASN A 255 -8.10 -0.35 16.64
CA ASN A 255 -9.10 0.37 15.85
C ASN A 255 -8.69 0.63 14.40
N LEU A 256 -7.92 -0.27 13.79
CA LEU A 256 -7.56 -0.20 12.38
C LEU A 256 -8.25 -1.30 11.59
N ARG A 257 -8.61 -0.98 10.35
CA ARG A 257 -9.22 -1.91 9.39
C ARG A 257 -8.53 -1.80 8.05
N LEU A 258 -8.15 -2.95 7.51
CA LEU A 258 -7.63 -3.06 6.15
C LEU A 258 -8.76 -3.48 5.21
N GLU A 259 -8.82 -2.90 4.00
CA GLU A 259 -9.75 -3.36 2.97
C GLU A 259 -9.47 -4.81 2.52
N ASP A 260 -10.54 -5.53 2.16
CA ASP A 260 -10.46 -6.94 1.77
C ASP A 260 -9.52 -7.20 0.59
N VAL A 261 -9.38 -6.23 -0.32
CA VAL A 261 -8.50 -6.35 -1.49
C VAL A 261 -7.04 -6.42 -1.05
N ALA A 262 -6.60 -5.50 -0.18
CA ALA A 262 -5.25 -5.51 0.38
C ALA A 262 -5.01 -6.73 1.27
N LEU A 263 -6.00 -7.12 2.09
CA LEU A 263 -5.88 -8.32 2.93
C LEU A 263 -5.65 -9.59 2.09
N LYS A 264 -6.45 -9.79 1.03
CA LYS A 264 -6.29 -10.92 0.11
C LYS A 264 -4.94 -10.88 -0.60
N TYR A 265 -4.50 -9.70 -1.00
CA TYR A 265 -3.19 -9.51 -1.62
C TYR A 265 -2.06 -9.94 -0.68
N ILE A 266 -2.02 -9.40 0.55
CA ILE A 266 -1.02 -9.73 1.58
C ILE A 266 -0.95 -11.24 1.80
N VAL A 267 -2.11 -11.89 2.00
CA VAL A 267 -2.18 -13.34 2.20
C VAL A 267 -1.67 -14.11 0.96
N SER A 268 -2.11 -13.74 -0.24
CA SER A 268 -1.71 -14.42 -1.49
C SER A 268 -0.20 -14.33 -1.78
N LYS A 269 0.45 -13.25 -1.32
CA LYS A 269 1.88 -13.01 -1.49
C LYS A 269 2.71 -13.51 -0.31
N GLY A 270 2.08 -14.13 0.70
CA GLY A 270 2.75 -14.64 1.90
C GLY A 270 3.36 -13.53 2.77
N LYS A 271 2.83 -12.31 2.69
CA LYS A 271 3.25 -11.15 3.48
C LYS A 271 2.57 -11.16 4.85
N VAL A 272 3.09 -10.37 5.79
CA VAL A 272 2.63 -10.40 7.20
C VAL A 272 2.02 -9.06 7.65
N ILE A 273 1.06 -9.16 8.57
CA ILE A 273 0.53 -8.04 9.34
C ILE A 273 1.02 -8.23 10.77
N ASP A 274 2.11 -7.53 11.12
CA ASP A 274 2.73 -7.58 12.44
C ASP A 274 2.45 -6.29 13.22
N VAL A 275 1.26 -6.22 13.80
CA VAL A 275 0.80 -5.08 14.60
C VAL A 275 0.52 -5.61 16.00
N ARG A 276 1.55 -5.58 16.84
CA ARG A 276 1.51 -6.17 18.20
C ARG A 276 2.15 -5.23 19.21
N GLY A 277 1.83 -5.43 20.49
CA GLY A 277 2.53 -4.76 21.59
C GLY A 277 1.65 -4.50 22.82
N PRO A 278 2.24 -4.42 24.02
CA PRO A 278 1.53 -4.04 25.23
C PRO A 278 1.16 -2.54 25.21
N VAL A 279 -0.15 -2.24 25.20
CA VAL A 279 -0.68 -0.87 25.23
C VAL A 279 -1.29 -0.52 26.60
N PHE A 280 -1.97 -1.47 27.25
CA PHE A 280 -2.54 -1.33 28.61
C PHE A 280 -3.31 -0.03 28.87
N LEU A 281 -4.15 0.38 27.92
CA LEU A 281 -5.02 1.55 28.09
C LEU A 281 -6.28 1.14 28.86
N ASN A 282 -6.50 1.71 30.05
CA ASN A 282 -7.76 1.59 30.80
C ASN A 282 -8.44 2.95 30.89
N VAL A 283 -9.69 3.01 30.46
CA VAL A 283 -10.50 4.22 30.45
C VAL A 283 -11.86 3.93 31.09
N GLU A 284 -12.26 4.81 31.98
CA GLU A 284 -13.59 4.85 32.60
C GLU A 284 -14.22 6.20 32.24
N VAL A 285 -15.45 6.18 31.73
CA VAL A 285 -16.14 7.39 31.30
C VAL A 285 -17.47 7.50 32.03
N ASP A 286 -17.73 8.67 32.59
CA ASP A 286 -19.00 9.07 33.16
C ASP A 286 -19.62 10.18 32.30
N ILE A 287 -20.91 10.05 32.01
CA ILE A 287 -21.70 10.99 31.19
C ILE A 287 -22.86 11.48 32.03
N SER A 288 -23.02 12.80 32.14
CA SER A 288 -24.13 13.46 32.86
C SER A 288 -24.86 14.46 31.96
#